data_AF-A0A533XCP7-F1
#
_entry.id   AF-A0A533XCP7-F1
#
_cell.length_a   1.000
_cell.length_b   1.000
_cell.length_c   1.000
_cell.angle_alpha   90.00
_cell.angle_beta   90.00
_cell.angle_gamma   90.00
#
_symmetry.space_group_name_H-M   'P 1'
#
loop_
_entity.id
_entity.type
_entity.pdbx_description
1 polymer ?
#
loop_
_entity_poly.entity_id
_entity_poly.type
_entity_poly.pdbx_seq_one_letter_code
_entity_poly.pdbx_strand_id
1 'polypeptide(L)'
;MVNLQTRNETANQAISGVLTELKSIRETPVTDQELADAKAYLIGSFPLRLDTTAKLAQVLTLVELYGLGLDYFSQYPRLIEKVTKEDVLRVAKQYLHPNRYALVVVGALAKAKVQQ
;
A
#
# COMPACT_ATOMS: atom_id res chain seq x y z
N MET A 1 1.22 -2.94 -5.39
CA MET A 1 1.06 -2.52 -6.80
C MET A 1 0.50 -1.11 -6.78
N VAL A 2 1.06 -0.17 -7.55
CA VAL A 2 0.52 1.19 -7.69
C VAL A 2 -0.20 1.25 -9.03
N ASN A 3 -1.48 1.65 -9.01
CA ASN A 3 -2.29 1.82 -10.21
C ASN A 3 -2.79 3.25 -10.25
N LEU A 4 -2.72 3.89 -11.41
CA LEU A 4 -3.20 5.25 -11.62
C LEU A 4 -3.64 5.43 -13.08
N GLN A 5 -4.53 6.39 -13.30
CA GLN A 5 -5.00 6.77 -14.63
C GLN A 5 -4.85 8.27 -14.79
N THR A 6 -4.28 8.70 -15.91
CA THR A 6 -4.05 10.11 -16.23
C THR A 6 -4.26 10.34 -17.72
N ARG A 7 -4.22 11.61 -18.15
CA ARG A 7 -4.14 11.92 -19.58
C ARG A 7 -2.79 11.44 -20.12
N ASN A 8 -2.75 11.02 -21.39
CA ASN A 8 -1.54 10.50 -22.03
C ASN A 8 -0.36 11.47 -21.82
N GLU A 9 -0.55 12.76 -22.07
CA GLU A 9 0.48 13.80 -22.01
C GLU A 9 1.11 13.96 -20.61
N THR A 10 0.39 13.56 -19.56
CA THR A 10 0.82 13.66 -18.15
C THR A 10 1.30 12.34 -17.55
N ALA A 11 1.33 11.26 -18.35
CA ALA A 11 1.70 9.93 -17.87
C ALA A 11 3.12 9.89 -17.30
N ASN A 12 4.10 10.46 -18.01
CA ASN A 12 5.49 10.48 -17.53
C ASN A 12 5.64 11.24 -16.21
N GLN A 13 4.95 12.37 -16.06
CA GLN A 13 4.94 13.14 -14.81
C GLN A 13 4.36 12.33 -13.64
N ALA A 14 3.28 11.58 -13.87
CA ALA A 14 2.67 10.75 -12.83
C ALA A 14 3.59 9.60 -12.42
N ILE A 15 4.27 8.96 -13.37
CA ILE A 15 5.28 7.92 -13.09
C ILE A 15 6.42 8.51 -12.24
N SER A 16 6.98 9.65 -12.65
CA SER A 16 8.03 10.33 -11.89
C SER A 16 7.57 10.72 -10.48
N GLY A 17 6.34 11.21 -10.33
CA GLY A 17 5.76 11.54 -9.03
C GLY A 17 5.69 10.32 -8.10
N VAL A 18 5.19 9.19 -8.57
CA VAL A 18 5.17 7.94 -7.79
C VAL A 18 6.57 7.51 -7.38
N LEU A 19 7.55 7.58 -8.28
CA LEU A 19 8.93 7.23 -7.98
C LEU A 19 9.56 8.18 -6.94
N THR A 20 9.21 9.46 -6.96
CA THR A 20 9.63 10.45 -5.95
C THR A 20 9.03 10.10 -4.59
N GLU A 21 7.74 9.79 -4.51
CA GLU A 21 7.10 9.40 -3.24
C GLU A 21 7.68 8.09 -2.69
N LEU A 22 7.95 7.11 -3.57
CA LEU A 22 8.63 5.86 -3.18
C LEU A 22 10.03 6.09 -2.63
N LYS A 23 10.76 7.12 -3.11
CA LYS A 23 12.05 7.51 -2.52
C LYS A 23 11.85 8.22 -1.19
N SER A 24 10.93 9.18 -1.13
CA SER A 24 10.64 9.97 0.06
C SER A 24 10.34 9.11 1.29
N ILE A 25 9.42 8.14 1.16
CA ILE A 25 9.01 7.25 2.27
C ILE A 25 10.14 6.32 2.74
N ARG A 26 11.20 6.13 1.94
CA ARG A 26 12.39 5.37 2.33
C ARG A 26 13.45 6.21 3.03
N GLU A 27 13.45 7.52 2.80
CA GLU A 27 14.51 8.42 3.25
C GLU A 27 14.09 9.17 4.51
N THR A 28 12.81 9.54 4.59
CA THR A 28 12.26 10.36 5.67
C THR A 28 11.14 9.60 6.40
N PRO A 29 11.12 9.58 7.75
CA PRO A 29 9.97 9.06 8.48
C PRO A 29 8.68 9.79 8.09
N VAL A 30 7.58 9.05 8.01
CA VAL A 30 6.23 9.66 7.87
C VAL A 30 5.93 10.56 9.07
N THR A 31 5.03 11.52 8.89
CA THR A 31 4.58 12.37 9.99
C THR A 31 3.71 11.60 10.98
N ASP A 32 3.58 12.12 12.20
CA ASP A 32 2.68 11.55 13.20
C ASP A 32 1.22 11.56 12.74
N GLN A 33 0.82 12.61 12.01
CA GLN A 33 -0.52 12.74 11.47
C GLN A 33 -0.78 11.70 10.39
N GLU A 34 0.12 11.52 9.42
CA GLU A 34 -0.03 10.49 8.38
C GLU A 34 -0.12 9.08 8.97
N LEU A 35 0.70 8.79 9.99
CA LEU A 35 0.65 7.49 10.67
C LEU A 35 -0.68 7.30 11.40
N ALA A 36 -1.16 8.32 12.12
CA ALA A 36 -2.43 8.27 12.83
C ALA A 36 -3.61 8.08 11.86
N ASP A 37 -3.64 8.83 10.76
CA ASP A 37 -4.70 8.73 9.75
C ASP A 37 -4.71 7.36 9.07
N ALA A 38 -3.54 6.83 8.72
CA ALA A 38 -3.41 5.51 8.14
C ALA A 38 -3.88 4.40 9.10
N LYS A 39 -3.51 4.47 10.39
CA LYS A 39 -3.97 3.53 11.41
C LYS A 39 -5.48 3.59 11.59
N ALA A 40 -6.03 4.79 11.76
CA ALA A 40 -7.46 5.00 11.91
C ALA A 40 -8.25 4.45 10.71
N TYR A 41 -7.78 4.71 9.49
CA TYR A 41 -8.38 4.17 8.26
C TYR A 41 -8.33 2.64 8.21
N LEU A 42 -7.18 2.02 8.49
CA LEU A 42 -7.02 0.57 8.42
C LEU A 42 -7.84 -0.17 9.48
N ILE A 43 -7.94 0.39 10.68
CA ILE A 43 -8.76 -0.15 11.77
C ILE A 43 -10.25 0.04 11.47
N GLY A 44 -10.64 1.26 11.11
CA GLY A 44 -12.04 1.62 10.85
C GLY A 44 -12.64 0.94 9.63
N SER A 45 -11.83 0.66 8.60
CA SER A 45 -12.28 -0.04 7.39
C SER A 45 -12.26 -1.56 7.50
N PHE A 46 -11.65 -2.14 8.55
CA PHE A 46 -11.53 -3.59 8.70
C PHE A 46 -12.88 -4.32 8.75
N PRO A 47 -13.92 -3.86 9.48
CA PRO A 47 -15.23 -4.51 9.48
C PRO A 47 -15.87 -4.61 8.09
N LEU A 48 -15.63 -3.63 7.20
CA LEU A 48 -16.14 -3.64 5.82
C LEU A 48 -15.50 -4.73 4.95
N ARG A 49 -14.37 -5.31 5.40
CA ARG A 49 -13.76 -6.48 4.78
C ARG A 49 -14.44 -7.79 5.22
N LEU A 50 -15.42 -7.74 6.13
CA LEU A 50 -16.10 -8.90 6.71
C LEU A 50 -17.63 -8.81 6.60
N ASP A 51 -18.14 -7.76 5.97
CA ASP A 51 -19.56 -7.40 5.90
C ASP A 51 -20.46 -8.38 5.11
N THR A 52 -19.86 -9.30 4.37
CA THR A 52 -20.56 -10.31 3.57
C THR A 52 -19.94 -11.67 3.81
N THR A 53 -20.75 -12.73 3.73
CA THR A 53 -20.29 -14.11 3.91
C THR A 53 -19.16 -14.48 2.95
N ALA A 54 -19.20 -13.98 1.71
CA ALA A 54 -18.14 -14.21 0.72
C ALA A 54 -16.80 -13.59 1.15
N LYS A 55 -16.79 -12.33 1.62
CA LYS A 55 -15.57 -11.69 2.10
C LYS A 55 -15.06 -12.35 3.40
N LEU A 56 -15.97 -12.70 4.32
CA LEU A 56 -15.60 -13.42 5.54
C LEU A 56 -14.93 -14.76 5.22
N ALA A 57 -15.50 -15.55 4.30
CA ALA A 57 -14.92 -16.82 3.88
C ALA A 57 -13.52 -16.66 3.27
N GLN A 58 -13.29 -15.61 2.47
CA GLN A 58 -11.96 -15.29 1.94
C GLN A 58 -10.97 -14.99 3.05
N VAL A 59 -11.34 -14.17 4.04
CA VAL A 59 -10.45 -13.83 5.16
C VAL A 59 -10.16 -15.05 6.03
N LEU A 60 -11.17 -15.87 6.35
CA LEU A 60 -11.00 -17.11 7.12
C LEU A 60 -10.06 -18.09 6.40
N THR A 61 -10.17 -18.21 5.08
CA THR A 61 -9.27 -19.05 4.28
C THR A 61 -7.82 -18.60 4.41
N LEU A 62 -7.56 -17.28 4.37
CA LEU A 62 -6.22 -16.73 4.56
C LEU A 62 -5.70 -16.91 5.98
N VAL A 63 -6.58 -16.73 6.99
CA VAL A 63 -6.26 -16.94 8.40
C VAL A 63 -5.79 -18.37 8.65
N GLU A 64 -6.51 -19.36 8.11
CA GLU A 64 -6.14 -20.77 8.22
C GLU A 64 -4.86 -21.09 7.43
N LEU A 65 -4.79 -20.65 6.16
CA LEU A 65 -3.66 -20.93 5.28
C LEU A 65 -2.33 -20.42 5.85
N TYR A 66 -2.33 -19.26 6.50
CA TYR A 66 -1.14 -18.67 7.11
C TYR A 66 -1.01 -18.93 8.61
N GLY A 67 -1.92 -19.71 9.22
CA GLY A 67 -1.86 -20.06 10.64
C GLY A 67 -1.96 -18.85 11.58
N LEU A 68 -2.79 -17.86 11.26
CA LEU A 68 -2.87 -16.59 12.01
C LEU A 68 -3.66 -16.68 13.32
N GLY A 69 -4.37 -17.79 13.55
CA GLY A 69 -5.20 -18.01 14.73
C GLY A 69 -6.62 -17.46 14.61
N LEU A 70 -7.58 -18.10 15.29
CA LEU A 70 -9.00 -17.72 15.24
C LEU A 70 -9.29 -16.35 15.87
N ASP A 71 -8.39 -15.87 16.72
CA ASP A 71 -8.50 -14.57 17.39
C ASP A 71 -7.95 -13.41 16.54
N TYR A 72 -7.44 -13.69 15.32
CA TYR A 72 -6.87 -12.70 14.40
C TYR A 72 -7.75 -11.47 14.21
N PHE A 73 -9.08 -11.65 14.09
CA PHE A 73 -10.02 -10.53 13.92
C PHE A 73 -10.02 -9.55 15.10
N SER A 74 -9.77 -10.05 16.31
CA SER A 74 -9.66 -9.24 17.53
C SER A 74 -8.23 -8.72 17.77
N GLN A 75 -7.23 -9.38 17.18
CA GLN A 75 -5.83 -8.95 17.24
C GLN A 75 -5.51 -7.88 16.21
N TYR A 76 -6.15 -7.89 15.04
CA TYR A 76 -5.82 -7.02 13.90
C TYR A 76 -5.71 -5.54 14.29
N PRO A 77 -6.68 -4.91 14.99
CA PRO A 77 -6.53 -3.52 15.41
C PRO A 77 -5.31 -3.30 16.31
N ARG A 78 -5.03 -4.22 17.23
CA ARG A 78 -3.87 -4.12 18.15
C ARG A 78 -2.55 -4.25 17.41
N LEU A 79 -2.51 -5.08 16.37
CA LEU A 79 -1.32 -5.25 15.53
C LEU A 79 -1.05 -3.98 14.73
N ILE A 80 -2.09 -3.34 14.17
CA ILE A 80 -1.97 -2.06 13.48
C ILE A 80 -1.54 -0.94 14.43
N GLU A 81 -2.11 -0.86 15.64
CA GLU A 81 -1.76 0.16 16.63
C GLU A 81 -0.29 0.09 17.07
N LYS A 82 0.30 -1.10 17.10
CA LYS A 82 1.71 -1.31 17.48
C LYS A 82 2.71 -0.78 16.47
N VAL A 83 2.32 -0.54 15.22
CA VAL A 83 3.23 -0.10 14.16
C VAL A 83 3.79 1.29 14.47
N THR A 84 5.11 1.45 14.40
CA THR A 84 5.77 2.76 14.59
C THR A 84 6.25 3.38 13.28
N LYS A 85 6.65 4.66 13.31
CA LYS A 85 7.24 5.35 12.15
C LYS A 85 8.55 4.69 11.71
N GLU A 86 9.31 4.16 12.68
CA GLU A 86 10.56 3.45 12.45
C GLU A 86 10.31 2.11 11.76
N ASP A 87 9.24 1.40 12.12
CA ASP A 87 8.82 0.19 11.40
C ASP A 87 8.47 0.49 9.95
N VAL A 88 7.69 1.55 9.70
CA VAL A 88 7.34 1.99 8.34
C VAL A 88 8.61 2.29 7.54
N LEU A 89 9.51 3.11 8.08
CA LEU A 89 10.76 3.48 7.41
C LEU A 89 11.66 2.25 7.14
N ARG A 90 11.79 1.36 8.13
CA ARG A 90 12.59 0.13 8.02
C ARG A 90 12.05 -0.79 6.93
N VAL A 91 10.74 -1.04 6.94
CA VAL A 91 10.07 -1.91 5.96
C VAL A 91 10.07 -1.27 4.57
N ALA A 92 9.87 0.05 4.47
CA ALA A 92 9.99 0.78 3.21
C ALA A 92 11.40 0.60 2.62
N LYS A 93 12.46 0.78 3.43
CA LYS A 93 13.85 0.56 3.04
C LYS A 93 14.13 -0.87 2.58
N GLN A 94 13.50 -1.85 3.23
CA GLN A 94 13.70 -3.28 2.94
C GLN A 94 13.03 -3.74 1.64
N TYR A 95 11.82 -3.26 1.33
CA TYR A 95 10.99 -3.86 0.28
C TYR A 95 10.69 -2.95 -0.92
N LEU A 96 10.64 -1.63 -0.73
CA LEU A 96 10.25 -0.71 -1.82
C LEU A 96 11.49 -0.29 -2.61
N HIS A 97 11.84 -0.93 -3.72
CA HIS A 97 13.05 -0.56 -4.46
C HIS A 97 12.71 0.30 -5.69
N PRO A 98 12.96 1.63 -5.69
CA PRO A 98 12.58 2.50 -6.81
C PRO A 98 13.32 2.16 -8.11
N ASN A 99 14.41 1.40 -8.03
CA ASN A 99 15.20 0.96 -9.18
C ASN A 99 14.88 -0.49 -9.60
N ARG A 100 13.95 -1.18 -8.92
CA ARG A 100 13.54 -2.56 -9.22
C ARG A 100 12.02 -2.67 -9.23
N TYR A 101 11.42 -2.22 -10.32
CA TYR A 101 9.97 -2.29 -10.52
C TYR A 101 9.62 -2.71 -11.95
N ALA A 102 8.45 -3.32 -12.10
CA ALA A 102 7.85 -3.55 -13.41
C ALA A 102 6.89 -2.41 -13.73
N LEU A 103 7.06 -1.79 -14.90
CA LEU A 103 6.19 -0.73 -15.39
C LEU A 103 5.34 -1.24 -16.55
N VAL A 104 4.02 -1.11 -16.41
CA VAL A 104 3.07 -1.41 -17.48
C VAL A 104 2.30 -0.12 -17.78
N VAL A 105 2.37 0.33 -19.03
CA VAL A 105 1.64 1.51 -19.51
C VAL A 105 0.75 1.10 -20.66
N VAL A 106 -0.53 1.42 -20.56
CA VAL A 106 -1.53 1.16 -21.60
C VAL A 106 -2.09 2.51 -22.06
N GLY A 107 -1.93 2.84 -23.34
CA GLY A 107 -2.39 4.11 -23.91
C GLY A 107 -1.65 4.50 -25.19
N ALA A 108 -1.79 5.77 -25.58
CA ALA A 108 -1.11 6.30 -26.76
C ALA A 108 0.36 6.64 -26.44
N LEU A 109 1.25 5.64 -26.53
CA LEU A 109 2.64 5.72 -26.06
C LEU A 109 3.44 6.88 -26.68
N ALA A 110 3.18 7.22 -27.95
CA ALA A 110 3.81 8.36 -28.62
C ALA A 110 3.52 9.71 -27.92
N LYS A 111 2.32 9.85 -27.33
CA LYS A 111 1.93 11.04 -26.56
C LYS A 111 2.40 10.97 -25.11
N ALA A 112 2.51 9.76 -24.57
CA ALA A 112 2.88 9.52 -23.18
C ALA A 112 4.34 9.84 -22.86
N LYS A 113 5.22 9.78 -23.87
CA LYS A 113 6.66 10.11 -23.76
C LYS A 113 7.31 9.49 -22.51
N VAL A 114 6.96 8.25 -22.21
CA VAL A 114 7.48 7.53 -21.05
C VAL A 114 8.98 7.32 -21.25
N GLN A 115 9.79 7.90 -20.36
CA GLN A 115 11.24 7.72 -20.35
C GLN A 115 11.59 6.60 -19.36
N GLN A 116 12.47 5.69 -19.77
CA GLN A 116 13.06 4.68 -18.87
C GLN A 116 14.26 5.28 -18.15
#